data_AF-A0A952P5C2-F1
#
_entry.id   AF-A0A952P5C2-F1
#
_cell.length_a   1.000
_cell.length_b   1.000
_cell.length_c   1.000
_cell.angle_alpha   90.00
_cell.angle_beta   90.00
_cell.angle_gamma   90.00
#
_symmetry.space_group_name_H-M   'P 1'
#
loop_
_entity.id
_entity.type
_entity.pdbx_description
1 polymer ?
#
loop_
_entity_poly.entity_id
_entity_poly.type
_entity_poly.pdbx_seq_one_letter_code
_entity_poly.pdbx_strand_id
1 'polypeptide(L)'
;MPAPTDVRKSILVIKGQVNSLQAVEQFLRNREWKIQSATNLKEALMYLVSQKPSFVMVSMDHPNKKVRSLPKILDQAFPVFVMVYSESNTTASYKNLLDSGCNYRINPPATGPAVERTINKILKDQEFEKERRELEKNNPNAAVGENTQGVTTLRGEGGAIDGMTHISGGAAQSDSSNSESLSIAEILRQMTEGKDDEGEINAVSGPSADGDPASLGAVISMGNGGSAIASAMDAPSLSLKSTSGGGGGTWVPVDPTEAPPLVGSSDKPLTSDRPMARYDEDDINALDRPGAGEDAPELNFDPKTKKTPAAVSGDRHVMETTPEGALIRTGRNFNGGHSRTESIMVRGAQKALDESVQVISQSGPAQKIQDSSNVACLVVESPRFSGYLVAALGKNRKIDDQFIDTIRERLFKFLKDNGEDVADEGAMNLRIKKVDFEDWAMECAEFLRKSVHNGEEIAMAFFPFSEAKTKVEDSASVEMGAVDVQEISPDVALEFNLYIYLPTNQKYVLYTPRGSKFYGSQKDRLIEMGVSHVHVKRAEVQDVDKYRAQNYLNSKIDEFQSRKKERLPGAS
;
A
#
# COMPACT_ATOMS: atom_id res chain seq x y z
N MET A 1 -4.91 3.34 27.57
CA MET A 1 -3.99 2.20 27.30
C MET A 1 -2.63 2.59 27.85
N PRO A 2 -1.94 1.68 28.56
CA PRO A 2 -0.59 1.97 29.02
C PRO A 2 0.33 2.28 27.82
N ALA A 3 1.35 3.10 28.05
CA ALA A 3 2.44 3.41 27.12
C ALA A 3 3.04 2.13 26.50
N PRO A 4 3.85 2.16 25.42
CA PRO A 4 4.49 0.96 24.88
C PRO A 4 5.46 0.40 25.91
N THR A 5 4.90 -0.36 26.84
CA THR A 5 5.59 -1.14 27.84
C THR A 5 6.38 -2.17 27.08
N ASP A 6 7.66 -2.22 27.38
CA ASP A 6 8.62 -3.25 27.01
C ASP A 6 7.90 -4.60 26.87
N VAL A 7 7.64 -5.03 25.63
CA VAL A 7 6.86 -6.25 25.37
C VAL A 7 7.68 -7.39 25.95
N ARG A 8 7.15 -8.02 27.00
CA ARG A 8 7.87 -9.10 27.70
C ARG A 8 8.22 -10.16 26.66
N LYS A 9 9.52 -10.44 26.50
CA LYS A 9 10.06 -11.50 25.64
C LYS A 9 9.72 -12.88 26.21
N SER A 10 8.44 -13.24 26.20
CA SER A 10 7.93 -14.53 26.68
C SER A 10 7.10 -15.21 25.60
N ILE A 11 7.40 -16.49 25.34
CA ILE A 11 6.74 -17.29 24.32
C ILE A 11 6.40 -18.69 24.86
N LEU A 12 5.16 -19.12 24.64
CA LEU A 12 4.71 -20.49 24.85
C LEU A 12 4.68 -21.24 23.52
N VAL A 13 5.31 -22.41 23.45
CA VAL A 13 5.36 -23.26 22.26
C VAL A 13 4.56 -24.54 22.51
N ILE A 14 3.51 -24.77 21.73
CA ILE A 14 2.68 -25.98 21.77
C ILE A 14 3.09 -26.87 20.59
N LYS A 15 3.79 -27.96 20.90
CA LYS A 15 4.43 -28.85 19.91
C LYS A 15 3.92 -30.30 20.04
N GLY A 16 3.80 -31.01 18.93
CA GLY A 16 3.37 -32.41 18.88
C GLY A 16 4.46 -33.38 19.33
N GLN A 17 5.74 -33.07 19.08
CA GLN A 17 6.87 -33.89 19.52
C GLN A 17 7.79 -33.14 20.48
N VAL A 18 8.35 -33.84 21.48
CA VAL A 18 9.20 -33.23 22.52
C VAL A 18 10.45 -32.57 21.91
N ASN A 19 11.02 -33.14 20.86
CA ASN A 19 12.31 -32.72 20.33
C ASN A 19 12.25 -31.92 19.02
N SER A 20 11.06 -31.68 18.44
CA SER A 20 10.95 -31.11 17.08
C SER A 20 11.47 -29.66 16.96
N LEU A 21 11.52 -28.91 18.06
CA LEU A 21 11.93 -27.50 18.07
C LEU A 21 13.11 -27.17 18.99
N GLN A 22 13.91 -28.16 19.39
CA GLN A 22 15.02 -27.92 20.34
C GLN A 22 16.01 -26.84 19.88
N ALA A 23 16.35 -26.82 18.59
CA ALA A 23 17.24 -25.81 18.01
C ALA A 23 16.63 -24.40 18.04
N VAL A 24 15.31 -24.29 17.84
CA VAL A 24 14.57 -23.02 17.90
C VAL A 24 14.51 -22.50 19.33
N GLU A 25 14.23 -23.38 20.29
CA GLU A 25 14.22 -23.05 21.72
C GLU A 25 15.60 -22.56 22.18
N GLN A 26 16.67 -23.25 21.80
CA GLN A 26 18.03 -22.84 22.15
C GLN A 26 18.40 -21.50 21.52
N PHE A 27 18.08 -21.28 20.24
CA PHE A 27 18.32 -20.02 19.55
C PHE A 27 17.65 -18.83 20.26
N LEU A 28 16.37 -18.99 20.63
CA LEU A 28 15.60 -17.94 21.28
C LEU A 28 16.08 -17.73 22.74
N ARG A 29 16.44 -18.79 23.49
CA ARG A 29 17.02 -18.66 24.83
C ARG A 29 18.34 -17.88 24.82
N ASN A 30 19.18 -18.10 23.81
CA ASN A 30 20.42 -17.34 23.61
C ASN A 30 20.19 -15.84 23.36
N ARG A 31 18.95 -15.45 23.02
CA ARG A 31 18.51 -14.05 22.84
C ARG A 31 17.61 -13.59 23.97
N GLU A 32 17.73 -14.23 25.14
CA GLU A 32 17.06 -13.86 26.38
C GLU A 32 15.53 -14.00 26.34
N TRP A 33 15.00 -14.84 25.45
CA TRP A 33 13.58 -15.16 25.46
C TRP A 33 13.26 -16.12 26.60
N LYS A 34 12.18 -15.83 27.35
CA LYS A 34 11.57 -16.75 28.31
C LYS A 34 10.66 -17.72 27.55
N ILE A 35 11.13 -18.94 27.34
CA ILE A 35 10.43 -19.94 26.55
C ILE A 35 9.93 -21.06 27.44
N GLN A 36 8.65 -21.38 27.31
CA GLN A 36 8.10 -22.65 27.79
C GLN A 36 7.58 -23.45 26.60
N SER A 37 7.83 -24.74 26.61
CA SER A 37 7.28 -25.65 25.61
C SER A 37 6.43 -26.72 26.28
N ALA A 38 5.29 -27.03 25.68
CA ALA A 38 4.37 -28.06 26.19
C ALA A 38 3.93 -28.96 25.03
N THR A 39 3.89 -30.27 25.28
CA THR A 39 3.29 -31.26 24.37
C THR A 39 1.87 -31.65 24.79
N ASN A 40 1.50 -31.36 26.04
CA ASN A 40 0.17 -31.61 26.55
C ASN A 40 -0.65 -30.32 26.54
N LEU A 41 -1.84 -30.37 25.96
CA LEU A 41 -2.76 -29.24 25.90
C LEU A 41 -3.11 -28.68 27.29
N LYS A 42 -3.31 -29.55 28.29
CA LYS A 42 -3.65 -29.14 29.66
C LYS A 42 -2.53 -28.33 30.30
N GLU A 43 -1.28 -28.79 30.17
CA GLU A 43 -0.10 -28.08 30.67
C GLU A 43 0.06 -26.73 29.97
N ALA A 44 -0.10 -26.70 28.65
CA ALA A 44 -0.05 -25.47 27.87
C ALA A 44 -1.09 -24.45 28.35
N LEU A 45 -2.34 -24.86 28.57
CA LEU A 45 -3.41 -23.98 29.05
C LEU A 45 -3.16 -23.50 30.49
N MET A 46 -2.70 -24.38 31.38
CA MET A 46 -2.31 -23.99 32.75
C MET A 46 -1.19 -22.94 32.73
N TYR A 47 -0.19 -23.13 31.89
CA TYR A 47 0.90 -22.17 31.73
C TYR A 47 0.41 -20.84 31.14
N LEU A 48 -0.45 -20.90 30.11
CA LEU A 48 -1.04 -19.72 29.47
C LEU A 48 -1.78 -18.83 30.48
N VAL A 49 -2.60 -19.44 31.34
CA VAL A 49 -3.38 -18.71 32.37
C VAL A 49 -2.48 -18.15 33.48
N SER A 50 -1.48 -18.93 33.93
CA SER A 50 -0.62 -18.55 35.06
C SER A 50 0.46 -17.52 34.70
N GLN A 51 1.14 -17.70 33.56
CA GLN A 51 2.29 -16.88 33.17
C GLN A 51 1.94 -15.78 32.18
N LYS A 52 0.79 -15.86 31.49
CA LYS A 52 0.31 -14.88 30.49
C LYS A 52 1.43 -14.49 29.49
N PRO A 53 1.96 -15.46 28.72
CA PRO A 53 3.01 -15.19 27.74
C PRO A 53 2.52 -14.19 26.68
N SER A 54 3.42 -13.36 26.15
CA SER A 54 3.06 -12.37 25.11
C SER A 54 2.79 -13.04 23.76
N PHE A 55 3.47 -14.14 23.48
CA PHE A 55 3.37 -14.89 22.23
C PHE A 55 3.03 -16.35 22.47
N VAL A 56 2.21 -16.94 21.60
CA VAL A 56 1.90 -18.37 21.60
C VAL A 56 2.11 -18.93 20.21
N MET A 57 2.91 -19.98 20.11
CA MET A 57 3.21 -20.67 18.87
C MET A 57 2.57 -22.05 18.88
N VAL A 58 1.69 -22.34 17.92
CA VAL A 58 0.87 -23.56 17.88
C VAL A 58 1.23 -24.42 16.66
N SER A 59 1.55 -25.69 16.91
CA SER A 59 1.81 -26.67 15.86
C SER A 59 0.52 -27.14 15.19
N MET A 60 0.46 -27.03 13.88
CA MET A 60 -0.64 -27.61 13.07
C MET A 60 -0.50 -29.12 12.87
N ASP A 61 0.67 -29.68 13.22
CA ASP A 61 0.97 -31.12 13.18
C ASP A 61 0.70 -31.82 14.51
N HIS A 62 0.12 -31.11 15.48
CA HIS A 62 -0.17 -31.68 16.78
C HIS A 62 -1.12 -32.89 16.64
N PRO A 63 -0.88 -34.01 17.36
CA PRO A 63 -1.71 -35.21 17.28
C PRO A 63 -3.14 -34.95 17.79
N ASN A 64 -3.28 -34.14 18.84
CA ASN A 64 -4.58 -33.72 19.36
C ASN A 64 -5.27 -32.70 18.43
N LYS A 65 -6.43 -33.06 17.86
CA LYS A 65 -7.24 -32.21 16.97
C LYS A 65 -7.69 -30.90 17.63
N LYS A 66 -7.94 -30.89 18.95
CA LYS A 66 -8.33 -29.68 19.71
C LYS A 66 -7.24 -28.60 19.69
N VAL A 67 -5.97 -29.00 19.58
CA VAL A 67 -4.85 -28.05 19.45
C VAL A 67 -4.89 -27.32 18.11
N ARG A 68 -5.39 -27.94 17.04
CA ARG A 68 -5.49 -27.31 15.71
C ARG A 68 -6.58 -26.24 15.64
N SER A 69 -7.65 -26.37 16.44
CA SER A 69 -8.68 -25.34 16.60
C SER A 69 -8.28 -24.23 17.57
N LEU A 70 -7.24 -24.46 18.38
CA LEU A 70 -6.82 -23.57 19.45
C LEU A 70 -6.47 -22.14 18.98
N PRO A 71 -5.82 -21.92 17.81
CA PRO A 71 -5.45 -20.57 17.40
C PRO A 71 -6.62 -19.58 17.34
N LYS A 72 -7.79 -20.03 16.85
CA LYS A 72 -9.02 -19.21 16.79
C LYS A 72 -9.55 -18.86 18.18
N ILE A 73 -9.48 -19.81 19.10
CA ILE A 73 -9.95 -19.63 20.47
C ILE A 73 -9.01 -18.70 21.24
N LEU A 74 -7.69 -18.84 21.05
CA LEU A 74 -6.70 -18.02 21.73
C LEU A 74 -6.79 -16.55 21.34
N ASP A 75 -6.99 -16.26 20.05
CA ASP A 75 -7.13 -14.89 19.52
C ASP A 75 -8.35 -14.17 20.12
N GLN A 76 -9.41 -14.92 20.46
CA GLN A 76 -10.64 -14.38 21.05
C GLN A 76 -10.58 -14.29 22.58
N ALA A 77 -10.00 -15.30 23.24
CA ALA A 77 -10.09 -15.45 24.70
C ALA A 77 -8.93 -14.81 25.46
N PHE A 78 -7.79 -14.59 24.81
CA PHE A 78 -6.58 -14.12 25.48
C PHE A 78 -5.95 -12.94 24.73
N PRO A 79 -5.41 -11.92 25.43
CA PRO A 79 -4.66 -10.83 24.81
C PRO A 79 -3.23 -11.28 24.49
N VAL A 80 -3.07 -12.30 23.64
CA VAL A 80 -1.78 -12.90 23.26
C VAL A 80 -1.64 -12.95 21.75
N PHE A 81 -0.42 -12.83 21.25
CA PHE A 81 -0.16 -12.96 19.83
C PHE A 81 -0.02 -14.43 19.44
N VAL A 82 -0.92 -14.90 18.58
CA VAL A 82 -0.95 -16.28 18.13
C VAL A 82 -0.25 -16.40 16.78
N MET A 83 0.69 -17.34 16.69
CA MET A 83 1.30 -17.74 15.43
C MET A 83 1.24 -19.26 15.26
N VAL A 84 1.09 -19.70 14.01
CA VAL A 84 0.99 -21.12 13.67
C VAL A 84 2.20 -21.59 12.86
N TYR A 85 2.59 -22.85 13.04
CA TYR A 85 3.70 -23.44 12.31
C TYR A 85 3.46 -24.93 12.02
N SER A 86 4.28 -25.46 11.12
CA SER A 86 4.31 -26.87 10.75
C SER A 86 5.61 -27.51 11.25
N GLU A 87 5.54 -28.66 11.92
CA GLU A 87 6.73 -29.39 12.42
C GLU A 87 7.38 -30.20 11.30
N SER A 88 6.56 -30.77 10.42
CA SER A 88 7.00 -31.57 9.30
C SER A 88 6.86 -30.79 7.98
N ASN A 89 7.63 -31.19 6.97
CA ASN A 89 7.56 -30.61 5.63
C ASN A 89 6.65 -31.44 4.71
N THR A 90 5.59 -32.02 5.25
CA THR A 90 4.64 -32.82 4.44
C THR A 90 3.59 -31.93 3.81
N THR A 91 3.07 -32.33 2.65
CA THR A 91 1.98 -31.61 1.96
C THR A 91 0.73 -31.48 2.82
N ALA A 92 0.41 -32.50 3.63
CA ALA A 92 -0.73 -32.47 4.55
C ALA A 92 -0.57 -31.40 5.63
N SER A 93 0.63 -31.28 6.18
CA SER A 93 0.95 -30.28 7.20
C SER A 93 0.92 -28.86 6.64
N TYR A 94 1.42 -28.67 5.41
CA TYR A 94 1.31 -27.40 4.71
C TYR A 94 -0.13 -27.00 4.44
N LYS A 95 -0.99 -27.96 4.04
CA LYS A 95 -2.43 -27.72 3.88
C LYS A 95 -3.09 -27.30 5.20
N ASN A 96 -2.83 -28.02 6.28
CA ASN A 96 -3.36 -27.65 7.61
C ASN A 96 -2.91 -26.24 8.04
N LEU A 97 -1.66 -25.86 7.70
CA LEU A 97 -1.14 -24.53 7.98
C LEU A 97 -1.91 -23.43 7.24
N LEU A 98 -2.25 -23.64 5.96
CA LEU A 98 -3.09 -22.72 5.18
C LEU A 98 -4.52 -22.66 5.73
N ASP A 99 -5.12 -23.82 5.99
CA ASP A 99 -6.51 -23.95 6.46
C ASP A 99 -6.73 -23.38 7.88
N SER A 100 -5.66 -23.08 8.62
CA SER A 100 -5.74 -22.50 9.97
C SER A 100 -6.44 -21.13 10.01
N GLY A 101 -6.37 -20.36 8.91
CA GLY A 101 -6.89 -18.99 8.83
C GLY A 101 -6.13 -17.98 9.69
N CYS A 102 -4.97 -18.34 10.26
CA CYS A 102 -4.17 -17.44 11.08
C CYS A 102 -3.33 -16.47 10.23
N ASN A 103 -3.29 -15.20 10.64
CA ASN A 103 -2.54 -14.14 9.95
C ASN A 103 -1.02 -14.34 10.01
N TYR A 104 -0.52 -14.95 11.08
CA TYR A 104 0.90 -15.12 11.36
C TYR A 104 1.26 -16.60 11.28
N ARG A 105 1.94 -16.97 10.20
CA ARG A 105 2.31 -18.35 9.88
C ARG A 105 3.80 -18.49 9.57
N ILE A 106 4.38 -19.60 10.03
CA ILE A 106 5.78 -19.95 9.81
C ILE A 106 5.82 -21.21 8.94
N ASN A 107 6.31 -21.07 7.71
CA ASN A 107 6.47 -22.18 6.78
C ASN A 107 7.58 -23.13 7.25
N PRO A 108 7.44 -24.46 7.02
CA PRO A 108 8.48 -25.42 7.36
C PRO A 108 9.74 -25.25 6.47
N PRO A 109 10.95 -25.51 6.99
CA PRO A 109 11.23 -25.86 8.39
C PRO A 109 11.15 -24.62 9.31
N ALA A 110 10.55 -24.80 10.49
CA ALA A 110 10.54 -23.75 11.51
C ALA A 110 11.96 -23.54 12.06
N THR A 111 12.51 -22.34 11.87
CA THR A 111 13.86 -21.97 12.34
C THR A 111 13.77 -20.79 13.31
N GLY A 112 14.73 -20.69 14.24
CA GLY A 112 14.80 -19.58 15.21
C GLY A 112 14.70 -18.19 14.55
N PRO A 113 15.49 -17.90 13.49
CA PRO A 113 15.36 -16.65 12.75
C PRO A 113 13.99 -16.42 12.09
N ALA A 114 13.30 -17.48 11.64
CA ALA A 114 11.96 -17.35 11.07
C ALA A 114 10.91 -16.99 12.13
N VAL A 115 11.01 -17.57 13.32
CA VAL A 115 10.16 -17.20 14.48
C VAL A 115 10.37 -15.74 14.84
N GLU A 116 11.61 -15.30 14.96
CA GLU A 116 11.92 -13.91 15.31
C GLU A 116 11.46 -12.90 14.25
N ARG A 117 11.63 -13.20 12.95
CA ARG A 117 11.08 -12.35 11.87
C ARG A 117 9.56 -12.22 11.96
N THR A 118 8.87 -13.31 12.32
CA THR A 118 7.41 -13.32 12.47
C THR A 118 6.98 -12.49 13.67
N ILE A 119 7.69 -12.61 14.79
CA ILE A 119 7.50 -11.76 15.99
C ILE A 119 7.70 -10.28 15.65
N ASN A 120 8.80 -9.92 14.99
CA ASN A 120 9.08 -8.54 14.62
C ASN A 120 8.02 -7.97 13.67
N LYS A 121 7.50 -8.80 12.76
CA LYS A 121 6.38 -8.44 11.90
C LYS A 121 5.12 -8.14 12.72
N ILE A 122 4.77 -9.00 13.69
CA ILE A 122 3.61 -8.79 14.58
C ILE A 122 3.75 -7.46 15.33
N LEU A 123 4.92 -7.19 15.90
CA LEU A 123 5.17 -5.95 16.65
C LEU A 123 5.03 -4.71 15.75
N LYS A 124 5.54 -4.77 14.52
CA LYS A 124 5.42 -3.68 13.55
C LYS A 124 3.97 -3.45 13.11
N ASP A 125 3.22 -4.53 12.86
CA ASP A 125 1.80 -4.45 12.51
C ASP A 125 0.98 -3.81 13.64
N GLN A 126 1.31 -4.09 14.91
CA GLN A 126 0.69 -3.46 16.08
C GLN A 126 0.99 -1.97 16.19
N GLU A 127 2.23 -1.58 15.89
CA GLU A 127 2.63 -0.17 15.87
C GLU A 127 1.86 0.61 14.80
N PHE A 128 1.78 0.07 13.59
CA PHE A 128 0.95 0.65 12.52
C PHE A 128 -0.54 0.74 12.88
N GLU A 129 -1.10 -0.30 13.50
CA GLU A 129 -2.50 -0.29 13.93
C GLU A 129 -2.74 0.77 15.01
N LYS A 130 -1.77 0.95 15.91
CA LYS A 130 -1.82 1.99 16.94
C LYS A 130 -1.75 3.39 16.32
N GLU A 131 -0.82 3.63 15.40
CA GLU A 131 -0.70 4.89 14.66
C GLU A 131 -1.99 5.20 13.89
N ARG A 132 -2.56 4.20 13.20
CA ARG A 132 -3.83 4.34 12.49
C ARG A 132 -4.95 4.76 13.45
N ARG A 133 -5.07 4.08 14.60
CA ARG A 133 -6.07 4.40 15.62
C ARG A 133 -5.84 5.77 16.27
N GLU A 134 -4.59 6.24 16.38
CA GLU A 134 -4.28 7.58 16.87
C GLU A 134 -4.63 8.67 15.85
N LEU A 135 -4.37 8.43 14.55
CA LEU A 135 -4.80 9.31 13.47
C LEU A 135 -6.34 9.44 13.43
N GLU A 136 -7.06 8.34 13.59
CA GLU A 136 -8.53 8.34 13.67
C GLU A 136 -9.04 9.14 14.88
N LYS A 137 -8.39 9.02 16.05
CA LYS A 137 -8.75 9.79 17.25
C LYS A 137 -8.47 11.28 17.12
N ASN A 138 -7.41 11.65 16.40
CA ASN A 138 -7.02 13.04 16.20
C ASN A 138 -7.88 13.74 15.13
N ASN A 139 -8.69 12.99 14.38
CA ASN A 139 -9.64 13.55 13.41
C ASN A 139 -11.09 13.13 13.72
N PRO A 140 -11.68 13.58 14.84
CA PRO A 140 -13.05 13.21 15.23
C PRO A 140 -14.13 13.71 14.26
N ASN A 141 -13.81 14.67 13.38
CA ASN A 141 -14.76 15.20 12.40
C ASN A 141 -14.90 14.35 11.13
N ALA A 142 -14.06 13.32 10.92
CA ALA A 142 -14.19 12.41 9.79
C ALA A 142 -15.17 11.25 10.03
N ALA A 143 -15.64 11.03 11.26
CA ALA A 143 -16.40 9.83 11.65
C ALA A 143 -17.93 10.01 11.79
N VAL A 144 -18.48 11.19 11.47
CA VAL A 144 -19.93 11.48 11.65
C VAL A 144 -20.79 11.11 10.42
N GLY A 145 -20.24 10.44 9.41
CA GLY A 145 -21.00 10.15 8.20
C GLY A 145 -20.70 8.81 7.55
N GLU A 146 -20.98 7.67 8.21
CA GLU A 146 -21.31 6.44 7.47
C GLU A 146 -21.83 5.33 8.41
N ASN A 147 -23.10 5.01 8.24
CA ASN A 147 -23.75 3.85 8.86
C ASN A 147 -23.56 2.65 7.90
N THR A 148 -22.36 2.08 7.86
CA THR A 148 -21.99 0.99 6.93
C THR A 148 -22.35 -0.38 7.51
N GLN A 149 -23.51 -0.91 7.12
CA GLN A 149 -23.78 -2.35 7.21
C GLN A 149 -23.19 -3.04 5.97
N GLY A 150 -22.29 -4.02 6.17
CA GLY A 150 -22.21 -5.17 5.26
C GLY A 150 -21.06 -5.30 4.24
N VAL A 151 -19.89 -4.69 4.42
CA VAL A 151 -18.72 -5.03 3.57
C VAL A 151 -17.89 -6.12 4.22
N THR A 152 -18.12 -7.38 3.82
CA THR A 152 -17.29 -8.52 4.22
C THR A 152 -16.01 -8.55 3.37
N THR A 153 -14.87 -8.24 3.98
CA THR A 153 -13.54 -8.37 3.36
C THR A 153 -13.14 -9.85 3.28
N LEU A 154 -13.44 -10.50 2.16
CA LEU A 154 -12.91 -11.83 1.83
C LEU A 154 -11.48 -11.69 1.33
N ARG A 155 -10.51 -11.96 2.21
CA ARG A 155 -9.09 -12.12 1.88
C ARG A 155 -8.92 -13.44 1.11
N GLY A 156 -8.90 -13.36 -0.22
CA GLY A 156 -8.78 -14.52 -1.09
C GLY A 156 -7.40 -15.17 -1.03
N GLU A 157 -7.33 -16.36 -0.41
CA GLU A 157 -6.34 -17.38 -0.74
C GLU A 157 -6.89 -18.23 -1.89
N GLY A 158 -6.15 -18.28 -2.99
CA GLY A 158 -6.51 -19.06 -4.17
C GLY A 158 -6.37 -20.57 -3.89
N GLY A 159 -7.49 -21.27 -3.93
CA GLY A 159 -7.56 -22.72 -3.98
C GLY A 159 -8.72 -23.13 -4.88
N ALA A 160 -8.40 -23.79 -5.99
CA ALA A 160 -9.37 -24.40 -6.89
C ALA A 160 -10.18 -25.46 -6.12
N ILE A 161 -11.50 -25.37 -6.10
CA ILE A 161 -12.33 -26.51 -5.72
C ILE A 161 -13.59 -26.59 -6.58
N ASP A 162 -13.70 -27.81 -7.12
CA ASP A 162 -14.82 -28.50 -7.72
C ASP A 162 -16.07 -28.52 -6.82
N GLY A 163 -17.21 -28.78 -7.46
CA GLY A 163 -18.55 -28.51 -6.91
C GLY A 163 -18.94 -29.28 -5.65
N MET A 164 -19.75 -28.62 -4.80
CA MET A 164 -20.61 -29.29 -3.84
C MET A 164 -21.85 -28.42 -3.55
N THR A 165 -23.02 -28.96 -3.88
CA THR A 165 -24.36 -28.41 -3.68
C THR A 165 -24.67 -28.20 -2.19
N HIS A 166 -25.12 -27.00 -1.81
CA HIS A 166 -25.76 -26.74 -0.52
C HIS A 166 -27.22 -26.30 -0.71
N ILE A 167 -28.10 -27.06 -0.07
CA ILE A 167 -29.55 -26.90 0.00
C ILE A 167 -29.89 -25.66 0.85
N SER A 168 -30.78 -24.81 0.31
CA SER A 168 -31.34 -23.62 0.94
C SER A 168 -32.35 -23.98 2.04
N GLY A 169 -32.07 -23.59 3.29
CA GLY A 169 -33.02 -23.57 4.41
C GLY A 169 -33.45 -22.13 4.71
N GLY A 170 -34.77 -21.94 4.87
CA GLY A 170 -35.46 -20.66 4.94
C GLY A 170 -35.21 -19.82 6.20
N ALA A 171 -35.54 -18.54 6.06
CA ALA A 171 -35.46 -17.50 7.07
C ALA A 171 -36.50 -17.72 8.18
N ALA A 172 -36.02 -17.93 9.40
CA ALA A 172 -36.79 -17.71 10.62
C ALA A 172 -36.28 -16.44 11.28
N GLN A 173 -37.19 -15.50 11.55
CA GLN A 173 -36.96 -14.35 12.42
C GLN A 173 -36.54 -14.85 13.80
N SER A 174 -35.41 -14.39 14.32
CA SER A 174 -35.02 -14.61 15.71
C SER A 174 -34.85 -13.28 16.41
N ASP A 175 -35.77 -13.03 17.33
CA ASP A 175 -35.75 -11.96 18.31
C ASP A 175 -34.46 -11.95 19.13
N SER A 176 -33.96 -10.74 19.35
CA SER A 176 -32.82 -10.44 20.20
C SER A 176 -33.19 -10.53 21.68
N SER A 177 -32.71 -11.57 22.36
CA SER A 177 -32.58 -11.54 23.82
C SER A 177 -31.49 -12.51 24.31
N ASN A 178 -30.56 -11.99 25.11
CA ASN A 178 -29.59 -12.66 25.98
C ASN A 178 -28.70 -13.77 25.37
N SER A 179 -27.56 -13.38 24.78
CA SER A 179 -26.39 -14.26 24.78
C SER A 179 -25.61 -14.05 26.08
N GLU A 180 -25.79 -14.95 27.05
CA GLU A 180 -24.93 -15.04 28.21
C GLU A 180 -23.48 -15.28 27.75
N SER A 181 -22.56 -14.42 28.16
CA SER A 181 -21.14 -14.64 27.97
C SER A 181 -20.72 -15.89 28.72
N LEU A 182 -20.61 -17.03 28.03
CA LEU A 182 -19.97 -18.22 28.60
C LEU A 182 -18.60 -17.81 29.14
N SER A 183 -18.40 -18.04 30.44
CA SER A 183 -17.15 -17.64 31.08
C SER A 183 -15.98 -18.36 30.39
N ILE A 184 -14.85 -17.68 30.21
CA ILE A 184 -13.62 -18.26 29.62
C ILE A 184 -13.24 -19.57 30.31
N ALA A 185 -13.56 -19.69 31.61
CA ALA A 185 -13.38 -20.90 32.39
C ALA A 185 -14.22 -22.08 31.86
N GLU A 186 -15.44 -21.86 31.37
CA GLU A 186 -16.33 -22.90 30.82
C GLU A 186 -15.77 -23.48 29.52
N ILE A 187 -15.28 -22.61 28.61
CA ILE A 187 -14.69 -23.01 27.33
C ILE A 187 -13.39 -23.81 27.57
N LEU A 188 -12.55 -23.33 28.50
CA LEU A 188 -11.33 -24.03 28.89
C LEU A 188 -11.62 -25.36 29.57
N ARG A 189 -12.66 -25.41 30.41
CA ARG A 189 -13.12 -26.62 31.08
C ARG A 189 -13.63 -27.64 30.07
N GLN A 190 -14.42 -27.23 29.09
CA GLN A 190 -14.89 -28.11 28.01
C GLN A 190 -13.74 -28.70 27.17
N MET A 191 -12.68 -27.91 26.92
CA MET A 191 -11.50 -28.40 26.21
C MET A 191 -10.65 -29.38 27.04
N THR A 192 -10.64 -29.24 28.36
CA THR A 192 -9.79 -30.05 29.27
C THR A 192 -10.49 -31.27 29.87
N GLU A 193 -11.81 -31.25 30.02
CA GLU A 193 -12.60 -32.32 30.65
C GLU A 193 -13.26 -33.27 29.64
N GLY A 194 -13.27 -32.91 28.35
CA GLY A 194 -13.80 -33.79 27.32
C GLY A 194 -12.97 -35.07 27.21
N LYS A 195 -13.46 -36.16 27.83
CA LYS A 195 -13.00 -37.55 27.64
C LYS A 195 -12.73 -37.78 26.16
N ASP A 196 -11.56 -38.33 25.85
CA ASP A 196 -11.15 -38.71 24.50
C ASP A 196 -11.94 -39.97 24.04
N ASP A 197 -13.26 -39.90 24.06
CA ASP A 197 -14.12 -40.90 23.43
C ASP A 197 -14.04 -40.69 21.92
N GLU A 198 -13.43 -41.65 21.22
CA GLU A 198 -13.35 -41.74 19.75
C GLU A 198 -14.73 -42.05 19.12
N GLY A 199 -15.79 -41.37 19.57
CA GLY A 199 -17.14 -41.49 19.03
C GLY A 199 -17.30 -40.66 17.75
N GLU A 200 -17.60 -41.34 16.64
CA GLU A 200 -18.12 -40.72 15.43
C GLU A 200 -19.25 -39.73 15.74
N ILE A 201 -19.14 -38.53 15.18
CA ILE A 201 -20.14 -37.48 15.32
C ILE A 201 -21.34 -37.89 14.43
N ASN A 202 -22.30 -38.62 15.00
CA ASN A 202 -23.55 -38.96 14.34
C ASN A 202 -24.39 -37.69 14.10
N ALA A 203 -24.82 -37.50 12.86
CA ALA A 203 -25.72 -36.45 12.45
C ALA A 203 -27.08 -36.60 13.14
N VAL A 204 -27.55 -35.51 13.77
CA VAL A 204 -28.88 -35.39 14.35
C VAL A 204 -29.94 -35.56 13.26
N SER A 205 -30.74 -36.62 13.39
CA SER A 205 -31.90 -36.90 12.55
C SER A 205 -33.11 -36.13 13.10
N GLY A 206 -33.72 -35.28 12.27
CA GLY A 206 -35.01 -34.64 12.56
C GLY A 206 -36.19 -35.60 12.29
N PRO A 207 -37.38 -35.33 12.87
CA PRO A 207 -38.48 -36.28 12.88
C PRO A 207 -39.21 -36.36 11.53
N SER A 208 -39.50 -37.60 11.13
CA SER A 208 -40.31 -38.00 9.98
C SER A 208 -41.78 -37.62 10.18
N ALA A 209 -42.40 -37.06 9.14
CA ALA A 209 -43.85 -36.97 9.01
C ALA A 209 -44.30 -37.87 7.85
N ASP A 210 -45.28 -38.71 8.16
CA ASP A 210 -45.93 -39.71 7.32
C ASP A 210 -46.57 -39.14 6.05
N GLY A 211 -46.52 -39.92 4.97
CA GLY A 211 -47.27 -39.64 3.74
C GLY A 211 -46.93 -40.62 2.61
N ASP A 212 -47.63 -41.75 2.59
CA ASP A 212 -47.53 -42.84 1.61
C ASP A 212 -48.78 -42.82 0.67
N PRO A 213 -48.92 -43.67 -0.38
CA PRO A 213 -48.45 -43.37 -1.74
C PRO A 213 -49.54 -43.52 -2.83
N ALA A 214 -49.26 -43.07 -4.06
CA ALA A 214 -50.01 -43.53 -5.24
C ALA A 214 -49.27 -43.46 -6.59
N SER A 215 -49.09 -44.67 -7.16
CA SER A 215 -49.33 -45.05 -8.57
C SER A 215 -48.30 -44.64 -9.65
N LEU A 216 -47.56 -45.57 -10.26
CA LEU A 216 -47.89 -46.55 -11.34
C LEU A 216 -47.54 -46.03 -12.75
N GLY A 217 -46.78 -46.85 -13.50
CA GLY A 217 -46.57 -46.78 -14.96
C GLY A 217 -45.09 -46.68 -15.36
N ALA A 218 -44.31 -47.77 -15.45
CA ALA A 218 -44.28 -48.82 -16.49
C ALA A 218 -43.63 -48.40 -17.85
N VAL A 219 -42.42 -48.96 -18.07
CA VAL A 219 -41.89 -49.65 -19.28
C VAL A 219 -41.78 -48.92 -20.63
N ILE A 220 -40.55 -48.93 -21.21
CA ILE A 220 -40.11 -49.29 -22.60
C ILE A 220 -38.58 -48.99 -22.62
N SER A 221 -37.64 -49.93 -22.66
CA SER A 221 -37.25 -50.93 -23.67
C SER A 221 -36.68 -50.39 -24.99
N MET A 222 -35.36 -50.57 -25.16
CA MET A 222 -34.57 -50.80 -26.38
C MET A 222 -34.61 -49.81 -27.56
N GLY A 223 -33.43 -49.48 -28.10
CA GLY A 223 -33.34 -48.89 -29.44
C GLY A 223 -31.96 -48.40 -29.87
N ASN A 224 -31.15 -49.33 -30.35
CA ASN A 224 -29.92 -49.16 -31.12
C ASN A 224 -30.11 -48.29 -32.40
N GLY A 225 -29.09 -47.53 -32.82
CA GLY A 225 -29.10 -46.87 -34.13
C GLY A 225 -27.99 -45.85 -34.34
N GLY A 226 -26.89 -46.28 -34.96
CA GLY A 226 -25.81 -45.39 -35.38
C GLY A 226 -26.17 -44.54 -36.61
N SER A 227 -25.39 -43.48 -36.82
CA SER A 227 -25.19 -42.93 -38.15
C SER A 227 -23.81 -42.27 -38.23
N ALA A 228 -22.97 -42.84 -39.10
CA ALA A 228 -21.76 -42.22 -39.59
C ALA A 228 -22.13 -41.10 -40.57
N ILE A 229 -21.49 -39.95 -40.45
CA ILE A 229 -21.33 -39.00 -41.57
C ILE A 229 -19.89 -38.52 -41.54
N ALA A 230 -19.15 -38.97 -42.55
CA ALA A 230 -17.83 -38.49 -42.90
C ALA A 230 -17.93 -37.07 -43.48
N SER A 231 -16.99 -36.20 -43.11
CA SER A 231 -16.61 -35.07 -43.95
C SER A 231 -15.14 -34.75 -43.64
N ALA A 232 -14.31 -35.13 -44.60
CA ALA A 232 -12.92 -34.78 -44.71
C ALA A 232 -12.80 -33.31 -45.14
N MET A 233 -11.96 -32.53 -44.45
CA MET A 233 -11.32 -31.35 -45.04
C MET A 233 -9.86 -31.31 -44.58
N ASP A 234 -9.00 -31.40 -45.60
CA ASP A 234 -7.55 -31.29 -45.56
C ASP A 234 -7.08 -29.99 -44.89
N ALA A 235 -6.08 -30.13 -44.02
CA ALA A 235 -5.19 -29.03 -43.63
C ALA A 235 -3.73 -29.49 -43.80
N PRO A 236 -2.89 -28.71 -44.51
CA PRO A 236 -1.54 -29.12 -44.86
C PRO A 236 -0.58 -29.01 -43.67
N SER A 237 0.14 -30.10 -43.40
CA SER A 237 1.24 -30.17 -42.45
C SER A 237 2.47 -29.45 -42.99
N LEU A 238 2.82 -28.30 -42.38
CA LEU A 238 4.11 -27.64 -42.59
C LEU A 238 5.20 -28.36 -41.78
N SER A 239 6.04 -29.12 -42.48
CA SER A 239 7.27 -29.70 -41.95
C SER A 239 8.35 -28.62 -41.81
N LEU A 240 8.70 -28.24 -40.58
CA LEU A 240 9.88 -27.42 -40.32
C LEU A 240 11.14 -28.31 -40.31
N LYS A 241 12.00 -28.07 -41.30
CA LYS A 241 13.38 -28.58 -41.37
C LYS A 241 14.18 -28.05 -40.17
N SER A 242 14.57 -28.94 -39.28
CA SER A 242 15.62 -28.68 -38.28
C SER A 242 16.98 -28.77 -38.97
N THR A 243 17.64 -27.64 -39.13
CA THR A 243 19.01 -27.56 -39.65
C THR A 243 20.00 -27.99 -38.56
N SER A 244 20.81 -28.96 -38.92
CA SER A 244 21.93 -29.52 -38.18
C SER A 244 23.12 -28.56 -38.06
N GLY A 245 23.65 -28.45 -36.84
CA GLY A 245 25.02 -28.05 -36.51
C GLY A 245 25.17 -28.23 -35.00
N GLY A 246 25.99 -29.12 -34.44
CA GLY A 246 27.31 -29.58 -34.88
C GLY A 246 28.32 -29.07 -33.85
N GLY A 247 28.45 -29.75 -32.71
CA GLY A 247 29.38 -29.39 -31.64
C GLY A 247 29.36 -30.44 -30.53
N GLY A 248 30.18 -31.48 -30.69
CA GLY A 248 30.31 -32.59 -29.76
C GLY A 248 31.10 -32.21 -28.50
N GLY A 249 30.60 -32.68 -27.36
CA GLY A 249 31.30 -32.71 -26.08
C GLY A 249 30.95 -34.00 -25.36
N THR A 250 31.84 -34.97 -25.47
CA THR A 250 31.75 -36.33 -24.92
C THR A 250 31.84 -36.28 -23.39
N TRP A 251 30.80 -36.74 -22.69
CA TRP A 251 30.84 -36.99 -21.25
C TRP A 251 31.10 -38.48 -21.00
N VAL A 252 32.22 -38.78 -20.35
CA VAL A 252 32.58 -40.11 -19.84
C VAL A 252 32.19 -40.15 -18.35
N PRO A 253 31.58 -41.23 -17.85
CA PRO A 253 31.24 -41.36 -16.43
C PRO A 253 32.48 -41.75 -15.61
N VAL A 254 32.68 -41.11 -14.46
CA VAL A 254 33.73 -41.47 -13.50
C VAL A 254 33.09 -42.16 -12.30
N ASP A 255 33.53 -43.40 -12.08
CA ASP A 255 33.23 -44.30 -10.97
C ASP A 255 34.00 -43.88 -9.68
N PRO A 256 33.51 -44.13 -8.46
CA PRO A 256 34.10 -43.62 -7.24
C PRO A 256 34.95 -44.68 -6.54
N THR A 257 36.27 -44.65 -6.74
CA THR A 257 37.23 -45.35 -5.88
C THR A 257 38.60 -44.73 -6.04
N GLU A 258 39.11 -44.06 -5.01
CA GLU A 258 40.48 -44.21 -4.49
C GLU A 258 40.79 -43.12 -3.46
N ALA A 259 41.23 -43.57 -2.28
CA ALA A 259 41.81 -42.74 -1.24
C ALA A 259 43.28 -42.40 -1.56
N PRO A 260 43.79 -41.23 -1.17
CA PRO A 260 45.22 -41.00 -1.06
C PRO A 260 45.70 -40.75 0.39
N PRO A 261 47.02 -40.80 0.63
CA PRO A 261 47.58 -41.54 1.76
C PRO A 261 48.02 -40.69 2.96
N LEU A 262 48.23 -41.41 4.06
CA LEU A 262 49.01 -41.04 5.23
C LEU A 262 50.47 -40.71 4.88
N VAL A 263 50.96 -39.53 5.28
CA VAL A 263 52.37 -39.28 5.65
C VAL A 263 52.40 -38.30 6.82
N GLY A 264 53.16 -38.65 7.86
CA GLY A 264 53.05 -38.10 9.21
C GLY A 264 54.11 -37.08 9.65
N SER A 265 53.89 -36.66 10.89
CA SER A 265 54.79 -36.25 11.98
C SER A 265 55.76 -35.08 11.79
N SER A 266 55.58 -34.05 12.62
CA SER A 266 56.66 -33.49 13.43
C SER A 266 56.11 -32.74 14.65
N ASP A 267 56.60 -33.15 15.82
CA ASP A 267 56.39 -32.57 17.15
C ASP A 267 56.82 -31.10 17.28
N LYS A 268 56.11 -30.33 18.12
CA LYS A 268 56.63 -29.67 19.33
C LYS A 268 55.57 -28.80 20.05
N PRO A 269 55.64 -28.69 21.39
CA PRO A 269 54.64 -28.00 22.20
C PRO A 269 55.00 -26.53 22.44
N LEU A 270 54.00 -25.64 22.44
CA LEU A 270 54.15 -24.31 23.03
C LEU A 270 52.97 -23.98 23.95
N THR A 271 53.33 -23.79 25.20
CA THR A 271 52.60 -23.16 26.30
C THR A 271 52.17 -21.74 25.96
N SER A 272 50.97 -21.33 26.35
CA SER A 272 50.79 -19.97 26.91
C SER A 272 49.52 -19.88 27.75
N ASP A 273 49.74 -19.79 29.05
CA ASP A 273 48.83 -19.20 30.02
C ASP A 273 48.57 -17.73 29.66
N ARG A 274 47.30 -17.30 29.69
CA ARG A 274 46.94 -15.91 29.97
C ARG A 274 45.58 -15.85 30.69
N PRO A 275 45.52 -15.27 31.90
CA PRO A 275 44.29 -15.21 32.70
C PRO A 275 43.46 -13.96 32.38
N MET A 276 42.16 -14.10 32.66
CA MET A 276 41.15 -13.03 32.67
C MET A 276 41.50 -11.90 33.63
N ALA A 277 41.34 -10.65 33.17
CA ALA A 277 41.23 -9.49 34.03
C ALA A 277 39.75 -9.12 34.18
N ARG A 278 39.27 -9.19 35.43
CA ARG A 278 38.05 -8.55 35.94
C ARG A 278 38.33 -7.06 36.05
N TYR A 279 37.33 -6.23 35.75
CA TYR A 279 37.27 -4.86 36.25
C TYR A 279 36.08 -4.77 37.19
N ASP A 280 36.40 -4.51 38.46
CA ASP A 280 35.44 -4.17 39.51
C ASP A 280 35.11 -2.68 39.42
N GLU A 281 33.83 -2.37 39.61
CA GLU A 281 33.31 -1.05 39.95
C GLU A 281 33.59 -0.78 41.44
N ASP A 282 34.16 0.38 41.76
CA ASP A 282 33.84 1.23 42.93
C ASP A 282 34.95 2.28 43.14
N ASP A 283 34.57 3.39 43.78
CA ASP A 283 35.37 4.56 44.18
C ASP A 283 35.66 5.64 43.13
N ILE A 284 34.98 6.80 43.27
CA ILE A 284 35.59 8.01 43.85
C ILE A 284 34.48 9.05 44.06
N ASN A 285 34.22 9.34 45.33
CA ASN A 285 33.62 10.57 45.82
C ASN A 285 34.74 11.46 46.37
N ALA A 286 34.54 12.76 46.28
CA ALA A 286 35.08 13.83 47.13
C ALA A 286 36.16 14.78 46.57
N LEU A 287 35.88 16.07 46.84
CA LEU A 287 36.76 17.23 47.10
C LEU A 287 37.11 18.19 45.95
N ASP A 288 36.42 19.33 46.01
CA ASP A 288 36.97 20.67 46.29
C ASP A 288 36.69 21.79 45.26
N ARG A 289 35.91 22.76 45.75
CA ARG A 289 35.91 24.19 45.36
C ARG A 289 37.25 24.80 45.81
N PRO A 290 37.83 25.84 45.14
CA PRO A 290 37.21 27.19 45.16
C PRO A 290 37.56 28.08 43.94
N GLY A 291 37.01 29.30 43.93
CA GLY A 291 37.73 30.46 43.38
C GLY A 291 36.96 31.32 42.39
N ALA A 292 36.62 32.53 42.83
CA ALA A 292 36.14 33.66 42.04
C ALA A 292 37.31 34.44 41.40
N GLY A 293 36.99 35.32 40.44
CA GLY A 293 37.88 36.34 39.84
C GLY A 293 37.70 36.38 38.33
N GLU A 294 36.90 37.31 37.78
CA GLU A 294 37.27 38.67 37.35
C GLU A 294 37.95 38.73 35.98
N ASP A 295 37.55 39.75 35.21
CA ASP A 295 38.13 40.32 33.98
C ASP A 295 37.59 39.89 32.62
N ALA A 296 36.52 40.60 32.21
CA ALA A 296 36.14 40.82 30.81
C ALA A 296 36.55 42.25 30.41
N PRO A 297 37.26 42.47 29.28
CA PRO A 297 37.51 43.83 28.79
C PRO A 297 36.36 44.32 27.90
N GLU A 298 35.73 45.42 28.32
CA GLU A 298 34.86 46.27 27.51
C GLU A 298 35.66 47.01 26.42
N LEU A 299 35.23 46.88 25.17
CA LEU A 299 35.70 47.71 24.06
C LEU A 299 34.82 48.96 23.96
N ASN A 300 35.36 50.07 24.45
CA ASN A 300 34.87 51.43 24.18
C ASN A 300 35.26 51.86 22.76
N PHE A 301 34.29 52.26 21.94
CA PHE A 301 34.54 53.05 20.73
C PHE A 301 33.68 54.32 20.73
N ASP A 302 34.38 55.44 20.79
CA ASP A 302 33.92 56.82 20.89
C ASP A 302 33.72 57.41 19.47
N PRO A 303 32.63 58.15 19.16
CA PRO A 303 32.56 58.89 17.91
C PRO A 303 32.39 60.40 18.14
N LYS A 304 33.45 61.16 17.90
CA LYS A 304 33.35 62.59 17.51
C LYS A 304 34.42 62.92 16.47
N THR A 305 34.02 63.32 15.27
CA THR A 305 34.14 64.72 14.78
C THR A 305 33.84 64.87 13.27
N LYS A 306 32.89 65.77 12.98
CA LYS A 306 32.82 66.82 11.94
C LYS A 306 33.40 66.56 10.54
N LYS A 307 32.57 66.77 9.50
CA LYS A 307 32.58 67.99 8.64
C LYS A 307 31.54 67.92 7.49
N THR A 308 30.73 68.98 7.39
CA THR A 308 29.99 69.42 6.19
C THR A 308 30.95 69.76 5.04
N PRO A 309 30.50 69.68 3.77
CA PRO A 309 30.07 70.92 3.11
C PRO A 309 28.92 70.81 2.08
N ALA A 310 28.32 71.99 1.87
CA ALA A 310 27.80 72.56 0.63
C ALA A 310 26.56 71.96 -0.08
N ALA A 311 25.56 72.84 -0.17
CA ALA A 311 24.34 72.74 -0.94
C ALA A 311 24.60 72.74 -2.45
N VAL A 312 23.92 71.85 -3.17
CA VAL A 312 23.61 71.99 -4.59
C VAL A 312 22.14 71.67 -4.77
N SER A 313 21.39 72.69 -5.17
CA SER A 313 20.01 72.61 -5.65
C SER A 313 19.95 71.79 -6.93
N GLY A 314 19.09 70.77 -6.95
CA GLY A 314 18.79 70.02 -8.15
C GLY A 314 17.44 69.33 -8.00
N ASP A 315 16.41 69.96 -8.59
CA ASP A 315 15.17 69.32 -9.01
C ASP A 315 15.49 67.97 -9.69
N ARG A 316 14.96 66.87 -9.15
CA ARG A 316 14.76 65.63 -9.89
C ARG A 316 13.82 64.69 -9.12
N HIS A 317 12.64 64.53 -9.72
CA HIS A 317 11.74 63.37 -9.67
C HIS A 317 12.00 62.36 -8.55
N VAL A 318 11.12 62.41 -7.54
CA VAL A 318 10.79 61.26 -6.71
C VAL A 318 10.10 60.25 -7.62
N MET A 319 10.86 59.28 -8.15
CA MET A 319 10.27 58.03 -8.64
C MET A 319 9.84 57.22 -7.43
N GLU A 320 8.55 57.34 -7.14
CA GLU A 320 7.79 56.38 -6.35
C GLU A 320 7.89 55.02 -7.04
N THR A 321 8.86 54.21 -6.64
CA THR A 321 8.96 52.81 -7.05
C THR A 321 7.96 52.03 -6.21
N THR A 322 6.74 51.96 -6.72
CA THR A 322 5.74 50.99 -6.26
C THR A 322 6.34 49.59 -6.42
N PRO A 323 6.24 48.69 -5.43
CA PRO A 323 6.53 47.27 -5.63
C PRO A 323 5.35 46.69 -6.41
N GLU A 324 5.29 47.02 -7.69
CA GLU A 324 4.43 46.38 -8.67
C GLU A 324 4.85 44.91 -8.71
N GLY A 325 3.94 44.00 -8.34
CA GLY A 325 4.18 42.56 -8.35
C GLY A 325 4.81 42.18 -9.69
N ALA A 326 6.08 41.77 -9.65
CA ALA A 326 6.87 41.56 -10.84
C ALA A 326 6.25 40.42 -11.68
N LEU A 327 5.44 40.80 -12.66
CA LEU A 327 4.81 39.90 -13.60
C LEU A 327 5.88 39.37 -14.55
N ILE A 328 6.47 38.22 -14.23
CA ILE A 328 7.44 37.56 -15.10
C ILE A 328 6.67 36.93 -16.27
N ARG A 329 6.51 37.68 -17.37
CA ARG A 329 5.98 37.18 -18.63
C ARG A 329 7.04 36.36 -19.37
N THR A 330 7.23 35.11 -18.98
CA THR A 330 8.00 34.11 -19.76
C THR A 330 7.05 33.30 -20.64
N GLY A 331 6.46 33.96 -21.63
CA GLY A 331 5.87 33.27 -22.77
C GLY A 331 6.89 33.22 -23.90
N ARG A 332 6.94 32.12 -24.66
CA ARG A 332 7.48 32.20 -26.04
C ARG A 332 6.81 33.40 -26.69
N ASN A 333 7.61 34.39 -27.06
CA ASN A 333 7.16 35.47 -27.93
C ASN A 333 6.59 34.81 -29.19
N PHE A 334 5.27 34.64 -29.26
CA PHE A 334 4.53 34.68 -30.50
C PHE A 334 4.71 36.09 -31.04
N ASN A 335 5.91 36.38 -31.55
CA ASN A 335 6.39 37.71 -31.95
C ASN A 335 5.78 38.14 -33.29
N GLY A 336 4.53 37.74 -33.55
CA GLY A 336 3.80 37.96 -34.79
C GLY A 336 2.65 38.93 -34.63
N GLY A 337 2.92 40.16 -34.20
CA GLY A 337 2.25 41.41 -34.63
C GLY A 337 0.72 41.55 -34.65
N HIS A 338 -0.06 40.60 -34.15
CA HIS A 338 -1.51 40.72 -34.05
C HIS A 338 -1.89 40.55 -32.60
N SER A 339 -2.66 41.48 -32.05
CA SER A 339 -3.30 41.39 -30.75
C SER A 339 -4.34 40.25 -30.77
N ARG A 340 -3.87 39.01 -30.92
CA ARG A 340 -4.69 37.82 -30.68
C ARG A 340 -5.15 37.95 -29.25
N THR A 341 -6.44 38.23 -29.11
CA THR A 341 -7.15 38.25 -27.84
C THR A 341 -6.71 37.05 -27.03
N GLU A 342 -6.06 37.30 -25.89
CA GLU A 342 -5.62 36.22 -25.01
C GLU A 342 -6.81 35.30 -24.69
N SER A 343 -6.57 33.99 -24.73
CA SER A 343 -7.58 33.00 -24.39
C SER A 343 -8.19 33.35 -23.03
N ILE A 344 -9.50 33.15 -22.90
CA ILE A 344 -10.22 33.48 -21.67
C ILE A 344 -9.70 32.65 -20.49
N MET A 345 -9.24 31.43 -20.77
CA MET A 345 -8.58 30.55 -19.80
C MET A 345 -7.29 31.18 -19.27
N VAL A 346 -6.47 31.76 -20.15
CA VAL A 346 -5.22 32.44 -19.78
C VAL A 346 -5.50 33.66 -18.90
N ARG A 347 -6.50 34.48 -19.29
CA ARG A 347 -6.90 35.67 -18.53
C ARG A 347 -7.50 35.31 -17.17
N GLY A 348 -8.33 34.26 -17.13
CA GLY A 348 -8.91 33.74 -15.90
C GLY A 348 -7.86 33.18 -14.94
N ALA A 349 -6.94 32.36 -15.43
CA ALA A 349 -5.87 31.79 -14.62
C ALA A 349 -4.94 32.87 -14.06
N GLN A 350 -4.58 33.86 -14.89
CA GLN A 350 -3.78 35.00 -14.43
C GLN A 350 -4.51 35.80 -13.34
N LYS A 351 -5.77 36.18 -13.59
CA LYS A 351 -6.57 36.96 -12.63
C LYS A 351 -6.76 36.21 -11.32
N ALA A 352 -7.10 34.92 -11.38
CA ALA A 352 -7.28 34.09 -10.20
C ALA A 352 -5.98 33.95 -9.41
N LEU A 353 -4.84 33.81 -10.08
CA LEU A 353 -3.53 33.75 -9.43
C LEU A 353 -3.18 35.07 -8.76
N ASP A 354 -3.30 36.20 -9.46
CA ASP A 354 -2.96 37.53 -8.95
C ASP A 354 -3.82 37.95 -7.76
N GLU A 355 -5.12 37.68 -7.81
CA GLU A 355 -6.01 37.99 -6.70
C GLU A 355 -5.71 37.13 -5.46
N SER A 356 -5.23 35.88 -5.66
CA SER A 356 -5.02 34.89 -4.57
C SER A 356 -3.68 35.04 -3.88
N VAL A 357 -2.72 35.63 -4.57
CA VAL A 357 -1.40 35.88 -4.03
C VAL A 357 -1.48 36.97 -2.96
N GLN A 358 -1.28 36.57 -1.70
CA GLN A 358 -1.01 37.51 -0.63
C GLN A 358 0.39 38.12 -0.84
N VAL A 359 0.44 39.41 -1.10
CA VAL A 359 1.70 40.17 -1.16
C VAL A 359 2.19 40.40 0.27
N ILE A 360 2.77 39.36 0.88
CA ILE A 360 3.56 39.57 2.09
C ILE A 360 4.87 40.17 1.61
N SER A 361 5.14 41.43 1.99
CA SER A 361 6.38 42.15 1.68
C SER A 361 7.57 41.56 2.43
N GLN A 362 7.92 40.31 2.19
CA GLN A 362 9.21 39.78 2.58
C GLN A 362 10.24 40.32 1.59
N SER A 363 11.21 41.09 2.09
CA SER A 363 12.21 41.81 1.30
C SER A 363 13.27 40.92 0.62
N GLY A 364 13.00 39.62 0.45
CA GLY A 364 13.91 38.66 -0.15
C GLY A 364 13.66 38.44 -1.65
N PRO A 365 14.69 38.06 -2.43
CA PRO A 365 14.48 37.61 -3.81
C PRO A 365 13.58 36.38 -3.83
N ALA A 366 12.53 36.42 -4.66
CA ALA A 366 11.61 35.31 -4.80
C ALA A 366 12.35 34.04 -5.21
N GLN A 367 12.01 32.94 -4.55
CA GLN A 367 12.70 31.67 -4.79
C GLN A 367 12.15 31.01 -6.05
N LYS A 368 13.02 30.89 -7.06
CA LYS A 368 12.64 30.38 -8.38
C LYS A 368 12.19 28.92 -8.35
N ILE A 369 11.25 28.60 -9.24
CA ILE A 369 10.86 27.22 -9.52
C ILE A 369 12.00 26.51 -10.24
N GLN A 370 12.23 25.27 -9.84
CA GLN A 370 13.21 24.37 -10.42
C GLN A 370 12.51 23.02 -10.64
N ASP A 371 13.23 21.94 -10.37
CA ASP A 371 12.67 20.61 -10.38
C ASP A 371 11.45 20.46 -9.45
N SER A 372 10.36 19.93 -9.99
CA SER A 372 9.13 19.65 -9.25
C SER A 372 8.69 18.21 -9.47
N SER A 373 8.16 17.59 -8.41
CA SER A 373 7.51 16.28 -8.40
C SER A 373 6.16 16.29 -7.68
N ASN A 374 5.91 17.29 -6.83
CA ASN A 374 4.63 17.54 -6.19
C ASN A 374 3.95 18.72 -6.88
N VAL A 375 2.76 18.50 -7.39
CA VAL A 375 1.97 19.54 -8.06
C VAL A 375 0.52 19.47 -7.61
N ALA A 376 -0.17 20.60 -7.60
CA ALA A 376 -1.62 20.63 -7.51
C ALA A 376 -2.21 20.63 -8.91
N CYS A 377 -3.35 19.97 -9.12
CA CYS A 377 -4.00 19.87 -10.40
C CYS A 377 -5.49 20.19 -10.24
N LEU A 378 -6.00 21.02 -11.15
CA LEU A 378 -7.43 21.27 -11.32
C LEU A 378 -7.86 20.66 -12.65
N VAL A 379 -8.91 19.84 -12.64
CA VAL A 379 -9.57 19.40 -13.88
C VAL A 379 -10.37 20.57 -14.40
N VAL A 380 -10.17 20.90 -15.67
CA VAL A 380 -10.93 21.97 -16.32
C VAL A 380 -11.66 21.31 -17.47
N GLU A 381 -12.98 21.22 -17.35
CA GLU A 381 -13.87 20.71 -18.38
C GLU A 381 -14.97 21.72 -18.65
N SER A 382 -15.02 22.17 -19.90
CA SER A 382 -15.98 23.11 -20.47
C SER A 382 -16.13 22.81 -21.96
N PRO A 383 -17.14 23.37 -22.64
CA PRO A 383 -17.29 23.18 -24.09
C PRO A 383 -16.06 23.57 -24.92
N ARG A 384 -15.23 24.50 -24.42
CA ARG A 384 -14.06 25.03 -25.13
C ARG A 384 -12.72 24.58 -24.58
N PHE A 385 -12.65 24.23 -23.30
CA PHE A 385 -11.43 23.85 -22.62
C PHE A 385 -11.64 22.51 -21.93
N SER A 386 -10.80 21.53 -22.27
CA SER A 386 -10.70 20.25 -21.59
C SER A 386 -9.23 19.98 -21.31
N GLY A 387 -8.85 19.77 -20.05
CA GLY A 387 -7.46 19.49 -19.68
C GLY A 387 -7.17 19.65 -18.20
N TYR A 388 -5.88 19.72 -17.89
CA TYR A 388 -5.35 19.82 -16.54
C TYR A 388 -4.65 21.15 -16.33
N LEU A 389 -5.11 21.94 -15.36
CA LEU A 389 -4.40 23.13 -14.90
C LEU A 389 -3.52 22.76 -13.72
N VAL A 390 -2.21 22.69 -13.96
CA VAL A 390 -1.21 22.19 -13.02
C VAL A 390 -0.47 23.36 -12.39
N ALA A 391 -0.43 23.41 -11.06
CA ALA A 391 0.32 24.39 -10.30
C ALA A 391 1.50 23.73 -9.58
N ALA A 392 2.67 24.36 -9.64
CA ALA A 392 3.89 23.95 -8.95
C ALA A 392 4.49 25.13 -8.16
N LEU A 393 5.06 24.83 -6.99
CA LEU A 393 5.71 25.80 -6.11
C LEU A 393 7.23 25.55 -6.08
N GLY A 394 8.00 26.61 -5.83
CA GLY A 394 9.44 26.51 -5.63
C GLY A 394 9.85 25.42 -4.63
N LYS A 395 11.05 24.86 -4.81
CA LYS A 395 11.64 23.80 -3.96
C LYS A 395 10.82 22.51 -3.86
N ASN A 396 9.96 22.20 -4.83
CA ASN A 396 9.17 20.96 -4.83
C ASN A 396 8.26 20.81 -3.58
N ARG A 397 7.81 21.93 -3.02
CA ARG A 397 6.92 21.95 -1.85
C ARG A 397 5.50 21.60 -2.27
N LYS A 398 4.75 20.94 -1.37
CA LYS A 398 3.31 20.78 -1.53
C LYS A 398 2.65 22.16 -1.43
N ILE A 399 1.75 22.47 -2.36
CA ILE A 399 0.95 23.69 -2.31
C ILE A 399 -0.11 23.52 -1.22
N ASP A 400 -0.40 24.60 -0.52
CA ASP A 400 -1.49 24.64 0.46
C ASP A 400 -2.85 24.41 -0.21
N ASP A 401 -3.66 23.52 0.37
CA ASP A 401 -4.93 23.10 -0.22
C ASP A 401 -5.94 24.27 -0.23
N GLN A 402 -5.97 25.12 0.81
CA GLN A 402 -6.86 26.28 0.89
C GLN A 402 -6.51 27.34 -0.17
N PHE A 403 -5.22 27.54 -0.39
CA PHE A 403 -4.73 28.45 -1.42
C PHE A 403 -5.14 27.99 -2.83
N ILE A 404 -5.00 26.70 -3.14
CA ILE A 404 -5.45 26.15 -4.43
C ILE A 404 -6.97 26.22 -4.58
N ASP A 405 -7.73 25.94 -3.52
CA ASP A 405 -9.19 26.08 -3.55
C ASP A 405 -9.61 27.53 -3.81
N THR A 406 -8.90 28.51 -3.25
CA THR A 406 -9.13 29.94 -3.52
C THR A 406 -8.89 30.29 -4.99
N ILE A 407 -7.81 29.79 -5.58
CA ILE A 407 -7.51 29.97 -7.01
C ILE A 407 -8.62 29.33 -7.86
N ARG A 408 -9.02 28.10 -7.53
CA ARG A 408 -10.05 27.34 -8.23
C ARG A 408 -11.39 28.06 -8.24
N GLU A 409 -11.88 28.49 -7.07
CA GLU A 409 -13.14 29.22 -6.95
C GLU A 409 -13.14 30.49 -7.80
N ARG A 410 -12.05 31.25 -7.78
CA ARG A 410 -11.93 32.50 -8.55
C ARG A 410 -11.82 32.27 -10.05
N LEU A 411 -11.05 31.26 -10.46
CA LEU A 411 -10.95 30.86 -11.85
C LEU A 411 -12.31 30.40 -12.38
N PHE A 412 -12.99 29.49 -11.68
CA PHE A 412 -14.26 28.93 -12.14
C PHE A 412 -15.38 29.97 -12.12
N LYS A 413 -15.38 30.87 -11.13
CA LYS A 413 -16.26 32.04 -11.14
C LYS A 413 -16.00 32.91 -12.37
N PHE A 414 -14.74 33.23 -12.66
CA PHE A 414 -14.38 34.02 -13.84
C PHE A 414 -14.83 33.35 -15.15
N LEU A 415 -14.64 32.04 -15.28
CA LEU A 415 -15.05 31.29 -16.48
C LEU A 415 -16.59 31.30 -16.63
N LYS A 416 -17.33 31.08 -15.54
CA LYS A 416 -18.80 31.16 -15.49
C LYS A 416 -19.32 32.55 -15.86
N ASP A 417 -18.71 33.61 -15.32
CA ASP A 417 -19.05 35.00 -15.61
C ASP A 417 -18.84 35.37 -17.10
N ASN A 418 -18.01 34.60 -17.80
CA ASN A 418 -17.77 34.78 -19.23
C ASN A 418 -18.43 33.70 -20.11
N GLY A 419 -19.43 32.98 -19.59
CA GLY A 419 -20.27 32.07 -20.37
C GLY A 419 -19.71 30.67 -20.59
N GLU A 420 -18.68 30.26 -19.85
CA GLU A 420 -18.23 28.86 -19.84
C GLU A 420 -18.95 28.09 -18.72
N ASP A 421 -19.46 26.90 -19.05
CA ASP A 421 -19.99 25.97 -18.04
C ASP A 421 -18.86 25.04 -17.58
N VAL A 422 -18.44 25.19 -16.33
CA VAL A 422 -17.34 24.41 -15.72
C VAL A 422 -17.83 23.66 -14.51
N ALA A 423 -17.53 22.36 -14.47
CA ALA A 423 -17.79 21.50 -13.32
C ALA A 423 -16.90 21.91 -12.13
N ASP A 424 -17.52 22.07 -10.96
CA ASP A 424 -16.83 22.50 -9.75
C ASP A 424 -16.26 21.28 -8.99
N GLU A 425 -15.17 20.73 -9.51
CA GLU A 425 -14.48 19.58 -8.91
C GLU A 425 -13.36 20.03 -7.97
N GLY A 426 -13.13 19.28 -6.90
CA GLY A 426 -12.07 19.59 -5.95
C GLY A 426 -10.67 19.52 -6.56
N ALA A 427 -9.73 20.27 -6.01
CA ALA A 427 -8.33 20.16 -6.39
C ALA A 427 -7.73 18.81 -6.01
N MET A 428 -6.82 18.30 -6.83
CA MET A 428 -6.10 17.06 -6.55
C MET A 428 -4.61 17.29 -6.42
N ASN A 429 -3.98 16.65 -5.45
CA ASN A 429 -2.53 16.67 -5.26
C ASN A 429 -1.89 15.52 -6.01
N LEU A 430 -1.03 15.81 -6.99
CA LEU A 430 -0.40 14.81 -7.84
C LEU A 430 1.08 14.62 -7.49
N ARG A 431 1.55 13.37 -7.65
CA ARG A 431 2.97 13.03 -7.65
C ARG A 431 3.40 12.68 -9.07
N ILE A 432 4.13 13.59 -9.70
CA ILE A 432 4.66 13.43 -11.05
C ILE A 432 6.15 13.06 -11.01
N LYS A 433 6.68 12.55 -12.12
CA LYS A 433 8.11 12.37 -12.32
C LYS A 433 8.84 13.70 -12.14
N LYS A 434 10.01 13.65 -11.48
CA LYS A 434 10.83 14.84 -11.26
C LYS A 434 11.20 15.47 -12.60
N VAL A 435 10.84 16.73 -12.80
CA VAL A 435 11.07 17.47 -14.04
C VAL A 435 11.34 18.95 -13.75
N ASP A 436 12.18 19.59 -14.57
CA ASP A 436 12.29 21.05 -14.62
C ASP A 436 10.96 21.61 -15.12
N PHE A 437 10.14 22.10 -14.18
CA PHE A 437 8.73 22.39 -14.45
C PHE A 437 8.56 23.52 -15.45
N GLU A 438 9.40 24.56 -15.38
CA GLU A 438 9.31 25.70 -16.28
C GLU A 438 9.66 25.30 -17.72
N ASP A 439 10.80 24.62 -17.91
CA ASP A 439 11.22 24.10 -19.22
C ASP A 439 10.16 23.17 -19.84
N TRP A 440 9.64 22.24 -19.04
CA TRP A 440 8.64 21.27 -19.48
C TRP A 440 7.31 21.94 -19.84
N ALA A 441 6.80 22.82 -18.98
CA ALA A 441 5.56 23.53 -19.23
C ALA A 441 5.66 24.46 -20.44
N MET A 442 6.78 25.16 -20.64
CA MET A 442 6.99 25.99 -21.83
C MET A 442 6.95 25.20 -23.15
N GLU A 443 7.30 23.91 -23.13
CA GLU A 443 7.29 23.07 -24.33
C GLU A 443 5.95 22.34 -24.54
N CYS A 444 5.32 21.87 -23.46
CA CYS A 444 4.18 20.95 -23.53
C CYS A 444 2.83 21.57 -23.16
N ALA A 445 2.80 22.67 -22.41
CA ALA A 445 1.57 23.33 -22.00
C ALA A 445 1.10 24.35 -23.06
N GLU A 446 -0.20 24.61 -23.10
CA GLU A 446 -0.77 25.66 -23.95
C GLU A 446 -0.34 27.06 -23.47
N PHE A 447 -0.28 27.24 -22.15
CA PHE A 447 0.25 28.44 -21.52
C PHE A 447 0.89 28.13 -20.17
N LEU A 448 1.74 29.06 -19.72
CA LEU A 448 2.40 29.09 -18.42
C LEU A 448 2.25 30.51 -17.85
N ARG A 449 1.84 30.61 -16.59
CA ARG A 449 1.80 31.84 -15.79
C ARG A 449 2.59 31.67 -14.51
N LYS A 450 3.27 32.72 -14.08
CA LYS A 450 4.09 32.75 -12.87
C LYS A 450 3.69 33.92 -11.98
N SER A 451 3.75 33.70 -10.68
CA SER A 451 3.55 34.73 -9.66
C SER A 451 4.40 34.39 -8.42
N VAL A 452 4.34 35.21 -7.37
CA VAL A 452 5.14 35.02 -6.15
C VAL A 452 4.21 34.99 -4.94
N HIS A 453 4.07 33.83 -4.30
CA HIS A 453 3.27 33.67 -3.09
C HIS A 453 4.18 33.37 -1.89
N ASN A 454 4.10 34.18 -0.83
CA ASN A 454 4.91 34.02 0.39
C ASN A 454 6.43 33.92 0.14
N GLY A 455 6.94 34.71 -0.81
CA GLY A 455 8.36 34.72 -1.19
C GLY A 455 8.80 33.53 -2.07
N GLU A 456 7.88 32.64 -2.43
CA GLU A 456 8.14 31.50 -3.31
C GLU A 456 7.46 31.73 -4.67
N GLU A 457 8.19 31.46 -5.76
CA GLU A 457 7.61 31.51 -7.09
C GLU A 457 6.62 30.35 -7.23
N ILE A 458 5.43 30.65 -7.75
CA ILE A 458 4.40 29.69 -8.16
C ILE A 458 4.21 29.78 -9.66
N ALA A 459 4.15 28.62 -10.32
CA ALA A 459 3.88 28.50 -11.74
C ALA A 459 2.62 27.69 -11.96
N MET A 460 1.81 28.10 -12.93
CA MET A 460 0.57 27.46 -13.31
C MET A 460 0.55 27.26 -14.82
N ALA A 461 0.35 26.02 -15.25
CA ALA A 461 0.42 25.62 -16.65
C ALA A 461 -0.80 24.79 -17.04
N PHE A 462 -1.36 25.04 -18.23
CA PHE A 462 -2.52 24.30 -18.71
C PHE A 462 -2.11 23.28 -19.78
N PHE A 463 -2.40 22.01 -19.50
CA PHE A 463 -2.13 20.88 -20.38
C PHE A 463 -3.44 20.39 -21.00
N PRO A 464 -3.71 20.68 -22.29
CA PRO A 464 -4.95 20.27 -22.93
C PRO A 464 -5.05 18.75 -23.01
N PHE A 465 -6.24 18.21 -22.71
CA PHE A 465 -6.54 16.79 -22.78
C PHE A 465 -8.05 16.60 -22.95
N SER A 466 -8.48 15.99 -24.05
CA SER A 466 -9.89 15.93 -24.47
C SER A 466 -10.81 15.09 -23.57
N GLU A 467 -10.25 14.25 -22.72
CA GLU A 467 -10.99 13.32 -21.85
C GLU A 467 -10.51 13.44 -20.41
N ALA A 468 -10.39 14.67 -19.92
CA ALA A 468 -9.79 14.98 -18.62
C ALA A 468 -10.56 14.38 -17.45
N LYS A 469 -11.89 14.28 -17.57
CA LYS A 469 -12.74 13.64 -16.57
C LYS A 469 -12.98 12.18 -16.90
N THR A 470 -13.00 11.32 -15.88
CA THR A 470 -13.37 9.91 -16.01
C THR A 470 -14.86 9.80 -16.25
N LYS A 471 -15.25 9.07 -17.30
CA LYS A 471 -16.65 8.76 -17.55
C LYS A 471 -17.06 7.62 -16.62
N VAL A 472 -17.76 7.96 -15.54
CA VAL A 472 -18.28 6.98 -14.59
C VAL A 472 -19.74 6.71 -14.91
N GLU A 473 -20.02 5.49 -15.37
CA GLU A 473 -21.39 5.01 -15.60
C GLU A 473 -22.00 4.43 -14.31
N ASP A 474 -23.33 4.38 -14.27
CA ASP A 474 -24.05 3.76 -13.17
C ASP A 474 -23.85 2.24 -13.17
N SER A 475 -23.50 1.70 -12.01
CA SER A 475 -23.33 0.26 -11.80
C SER A 475 -24.59 -0.37 -11.19
N ALA A 476 -24.63 -1.71 -11.12
CA ALA A 476 -25.72 -2.44 -10.47
C ALA A 476 -25.87 -2.12 -8.96
N SER A 477 -24.84 -1.55 -8.32
CA SER A 477 -24.88 -1.05 -6.94
C SER A 477 -24.64 0.45 -6.96
N VAL A 478 -25.41 1.18 -6.16
CA VAL A 478 -25.30 2.64 -6.03
C VAL A 478 -23.92 3.06 -5.50
N GLU A 479 -23.29 2.21 -4.69
CA GLU A 479 -21.95 2.46 -4.12
C GLU A 479 -20.82 2.27 -5.13
N MET A 480 -21.11 1.70 -6.30
CA MET A 480 -20.12 1.38 -7.33
C MET A 480 -20.33 2.27 -8.55
N GLY A 481 -19.23 2.71 -9.15
CA GLY A 481 -19.19 3.34 -10.47
C GLY A 481 -18.52 2.39 -11.46
N ALA A 482 -19.07 2.32 -12.68
CA ALA A 482 -18.47 1.59 -13.79
C ALA A 482 -17.53 2.53 -14.57
N VAL A 483 -16.31 2.07 -14.84
CA VAL A 483 -15.27 2.79 -15.57
C VAL A 483 -14.81 1.91 -16.73
N ASP A 484 -14.62 2.49 -17.92
CA ASP A 484 -14.14 1.74 -19.08
C ASP A 484 -12.76 1.14 -18.78
N VAL A 485 -12.61 -0.16 -19.05
CA VAL A 485 -11.34 -0.88 -18.85
C VAL A 485 -10.19 -0.25 -19.67
N GLN A 486 -10.50 0.41 -20.78
CA GLN A 486 -9.53 1.10 -21.62
C GLN A 486 -8.90 2.31 -20.93
N GLU A 487 -9.63 2.99 -20.04
CA GLU A 487 -9.14 4.16 -19.31
C GLU A 487 -8.08 3.80 -18.26
N ILE A 488 -8.00 2.53 -17.84
CA ILE A 488 -6.99 2.06 -16.88
C ILE A 488 -5.69 1.75 -17.61
N SER A 489 -4.60 2.40 -17.19
CA SER A 489 -3.28 2.20 -17.80
C SER A 489 -2.64 0.88 -17.35
N PRO A 490 -2.09 0.08 -18.27
CA PRO A 490 -1.43 -1.16 -17.89
C PRO A 490 -0.10 -0.89 -17.17
N ASP A 491 0.30 -1.82 -16.30
CA ASP A 491 1.58 -1.89 -15.60
C ASP A 491 1.87 -0.73 -14.62
N VAL A 492 0.86 0.08 -14.31
CA VAL A 492 0.90 1.14 -13.29
C VAL A 492 0.23 0.65 -11.99
N ALA A 493 0.79 1.04 -10.84
CA ALA A 493 0.19 0.77 -9.54
C ALA A 493 -1.09 1.60 -9.35
N LEU A 494 -2.18 0.95 -8.94
CA LEU A 494 -3.47 1.61 -8.71
C LEU A 494 -3.50 2.31 -7.36
N GLU A 495 -4.10 3.50 -7.29
CA GLU A 495 -4.34 4.20 -6.02
C GLU A 495 -5.71 3.89 -5.39
N PHE A 496 -6.49 3.01 -6.02
CA PHE A 496 -7.86 2.61 -5.64
C PHE A 496 -8.04 1.09 -5.81
N ASN A 497 -9.18 0.55 -5.35
CA ASN A 497 -9.52 -0.86 -5.52
C ASN A 497 -10.30 -1.08 -6.83
N LEU A 498 -9.86 -2.06 -7.62
CA LEU A 498 -10.52 -2.42 -8.87
C LEU A 498 -11.35 -3.70 -8.70
N TYR A 499 -12.63 -3.63 -9.05
CA TYR A 499 -13.59 -4.73 -8.94
C TYR A 499 -14.10 -5.15 -10.32
N ILE A 500 -14.50 -6.42 -10.43
CA ILE A 500 -15.25 -6.94 -11.57
C ILE A 500 -16.65 -7.31 -11.09
N TYR A 501 -17.66 -6.90 -11.83
CA TYR A 501 -19.04 -7.32 -11.58
C TYR A 501 -19.32 -8.64 -12.28
N LEU A 502 -19.88 -9.61 -11.56
CA LEU A 502 -20.30 -10.91 -12.09
C LEU A 502 -21.84 -10.93 -12.22
N PRO A 503 -22.41 -10.80 -13.43
CA PRO A 503 -23.87 -10.70 -13.59
C PRO A 503 -24.64 -11.90 -13.06
N THR A 504 -24.06 -13.11 -13.16
CA THR A 504 -24.71 -14.37 -12.77
C THR A 504 -25.08 -14.42 -11.29
N ASN A 505 -24.23 -13.88 -10.41
CA ASN A 505 -24.45 -13.88 -8.96
C ASN A 505 -24.64 -12.48 -8.38
N GLN A 506 -24.62 -11.44 -9.23
CA GLN A 506 -24.75 -10.03 -8.88
C GLN A 506 -23.73 -9.57 -7.83
N LYS A 507 -22.52 -10.15 -7.82
CA LYS A 507 -21.45 -9.80 -6.87
C LYS A 507 -20.32 -9.02 -7.54
N TYR A 508 -19.70 -8.15 -6.75
CA TYR A 508 -18.44 -7.49 -7.08
C TYR A 508 -17.29 -8.29 -6.48
N VAL A 509 -16.33 -8.68 -7.31
CA VAL A 509 -15.12 -9.39 -6.90
C VAL A 509 -13.94 -8.44 -7.01
N LEU A 510 -13.21 -8.28 -5.91
CA LEU A 510 -11.96 -7.50 -5.90
C LEU A 510 -10.96 -8.18 -6.82
N TYR A 511 -10.60 -7.49 -7.91
CA TYR A 511 -9.70 -8.01 -8.93
C TYR A 511 -8.26 -7.53 -8.74
N THR A 512 -8.09 -6.23 -8.47
CA THR A 512 -6.76 -5.65 -8.19
C THR A 512 -6.86 -4.74 -6.97
N PRO A 513 -6.22 -5.10 -5.84
CA PRO A 513 -6.24 -4.27 -4.65
C PRO A 513 -5.40 -3.01 -4.84
N ARG A 514 -5.77 -1.95 -4.12
CA ARG A 514 -5.00 -0.70 -4.04
C ARG A 514 -3.52 -0.96 -3.78
N GLY A 515 -2.66 -0.23 -4.47
CA GLY A 515 -1.20 -0.34 -4.42
C GLY A 515 -0.61 -1.45 -5.29
N SER A 516 -1.44 -2.33 -5.85
CA SER A 516 -0.98 -3.36 -6.80
C SER A 516 -0.98 -2.84 -8.24
N LYS A 517 -0.17 -3.47 -9.09
CA LYS A 517 -0.14 -3.16 -10.53
C LYS A 517 -1.26 -3.87 -11.25
N PHE A 518 -1.93 -3.16 -12.15
CA PHE A 518 -2.86 -3.75 -13.10
C PHE A 518 -2.11 -4.09 -14.38
N TYR A 519 -1.73 -5.34 -14.56
CA TYR A 519 -0.83 -5.75 -15.65
C TYR A 519 -1.52 -5.68 -17.02
N GLY A 520 -0.75 -5.38 -18.07
CA GLY A 520 -1.29 -5.37 -19.44
C GLY A 520 -1.95 -6.69 -19.84
N SER A 521 -1.33 -7.82 -19.50
CA SER A 521 -1.90 -9.15 -19.77
C SER A 521 -3.20 -9.43 -19.02
N GLN A 522 -3.44 -8.79 -17.87
CA GLN A 522 -4.73 -8.88 -17.16
C GLN A 522 -5.79 -8.05 -17.88
N LYS A 523 -5.44 -6.84 -18.30
CA LYS A 523 -6.30 -5.96 -19.11
C LYS A 523 -6.75 -6.66 -20.38
N ASP A 524 -5.81 -7.21 -21.14
CA ASP A 524 -6.09 -7.92 -22.40
C ASP A 524 -7.04 -9.09 -22.18
N ARG A 525 -6.80 -9.90 -21.13
CA ARG A 525 -7.68 -11.04 -20.79
C ARG A 525 -9.10 -10.59 -20.44
N LEU A 526 -9.26 -9.48 -19.71
CA LEU A 526 -10.58 -8.95 -19.39
C LEU A 526 -11.34 -8.54 -20.65
N ILE A 527 -10.64 -7.85 -21.57
CA ILE A 527 -11.20 -7.45 -22.86
C ILE A 527 -11.57 -8.68 -23.70
N GLU A 528 -10.71 -9.70 -23.76
CA GLU A 528 -10.97 -10.97 -24.46
C GLU A 528 -12.18 -11.72 -23.89
N MET A 529 -12.41 -11.61 -22.58
CA MET A 529 -13.58 -12.17 -21.89
C MET A 529 -14.86 -11.33 -22.10
N GLY A 530 -14.79 -10.23 -22.85
CA GLY A 530 -15.92 -9.33 -23.12
C GLY A 530 -16.23 -8.38 -21.97
N VAL A 531 -15.31 -8.19 -21.02
CA VAL A 531 -15.46 -7.21 -19.93
C VAL A 531 -15.11 -5.83 -20.48
N SER A 532 -16.13 -5.00 -20.72
CA SER A 532 -15.94 -3.61 -21.15
C SER A 532 -15.70 -2.64 -19.99
N HIS A 533 -16.30 -2.93 -18.83
CA HIS A 533 -16.24 -2.06 -17.66
C HIS A 533 -15.65 -2.78 -16.46
N VAL A 534 -14.81 -2.05 -15.74
CA VAL A 534 -14.37 -2.40 -14.39
C VAL A 534 -15.08 -1.48 -13.41
N HIS A 535 -15.16 -1.88 -12.14
CA HIS A 535 -15.92 -1.14 -11.15
C HIS A 535 -15.02 -0.63 -10.04
N VAL A 536 -15.31 0.58 -9.59
CA VAL A 536 -14.65 1.23 -8.46
C VAL A 536 -15.71 1.70 -7.47
N LYS A 537 -15.35 1.87 -6.20
CA LYS A 537 -16.28 2.51 -5.26
C LYS A 537 -16.48 3.97 -5.66
N ARG A 538 -17.72 4.49 -5.56
CA ARG A 538 -18.00 5.89 -5.88
C ARG A 538 -17.18 6.87 -5.02
N ALA A 539 -16.92 6.52 -3.76
CA ALA A 539 -16.05 7.29 -2.88
C ALA A 539 -14.58 7.35 -3.35
N GLU A 540 -14.15 6.41 -4.21
CA GLU A 540 -12.79 6.34 -4.76
C GLU A 540 -12.69 6.90 -6.20
N VAL A 541 -13.77 7.48 -6.77
CA VAL A 541 -13.77 8.00 -8.16
C VAL A 541 -12.73 9.12 -8.34
N GLN A 542 -12.59 10.00 -7.35
CA GLN A 542 -11.58 11.06 -7.39
C GLN A 542 -10.14 10.50 -7.45
N ASP A 543 -9.89 9.32 -6.86
CA ASP A 543 -8.60 8.64 -6.97
C ASP A 543 -8.36 8.09 -8.39
N VAL A 544 -9.42 7.78 -9.15
CA VAL A 544 -9.32 7.39 -10.57
C VAL A 544 -8.94 8.59 -11.44
N ASP A 545 -9.60 9.74 -11.24
CA ASP A 545 -9.26 10.99 -11.96
C ASP A 545 -7.81 11.40 -11.67
N LYS A 546 -7.40 11.32 -10.39
CA LYS A 546 -6.03 11.56 -9.95
C LYS A 546 -5.03 10.64 -10.65
N TYR A 547 -5.33 9.34 -10.72
CA TYR A 547 -4.50 8.36 -11.39
C TYR A 547 -4.36 8.65 -12.90
N ARG A 548 -5.45 8.97 -13.58
CA ARG A 548 -5.44 9.31 -15.02
C ARG A 548 -4.63 10.58 -15.28
N ALA A 549 -4.82 11.63 -14.48
CA ALA A 549 -4.06 12.87 -14.57
C ALA A 549 -2.55 12.62 -14.36
N GLN A 550 -2.17 11.85 -13.36
CA GLN A 550 -0.76 11.49 -13.11
C GLN A 550 -0.14 10.75 -14.30
N ASN A 551 -0.82 9.74 -14.84
CA ASN A 551 -0.30 8.95 -15.95
C ASN A 551 -0.15 9.80 -17.22
N TYR A 552 -1.14 10.65 -17.52
CA TYR A 552 -1.08 11.57 -18.64
C TYR A 552 0.11 12.52 -18.53
N LEU A 553 0.27 13.20 -17.39
CA LEU A 553 1.36 14.15 -17.17
C LEU A 553 2.72 13.45 -17.19
N ASN A 554 2.84 12.27 -16.58
CA ASN A 554 4.08 11.48 -16.61
C ASN A 554 4.45 11.04 -18.03
N SER A 555 3.49 10.66 -18.86
CA SER A 555 3.72 10.38 -20.28
C SER A 555 4.26 11.61 -21.01
N LYS A 556 3.70 12.80 -20.73
CA LYS A 556 4.20 14.07 -21.32
C LYS A 556 5.60 14.44 -20.85
N ILE A 557 5.95 14.11 -19.60
CA ILE A 557 7.30 14.29 -19.08
C ILE A 557 8.28 13.33 -19.78
N ASP A 558 7.91 12.07 -19.99
CA ASP A 558 8.75 11.10 -20.70
C ASP A 558 9.00 11.53 -22.15
N GLU A 559 7.97 12.01 -22.85
CA GLU A 559 8.09 12.58 -24.19
C GLU A 559 9.07 13.76 -24.21
N PHE A 560 8.95 14.70 -23.26
CA PHE A 560 9.82 15.85 -23.14
C PHE A 560 11.28 15.46 -22.86
N GLN A 561 11.50 14.55 -21.92
CA GLN A 561 12.85 14.06 -21.58
C GLN A 561 13.50 13.34 -22.75
N SER A 562 12.73 12.58 -23.53
CA SER A 562 13.20 11.90 -24.74
C SER A 562 13.66 12.92 -25.80
N ARG A 563 12.84 13.95 -26.07
CA ARG A 563 13.22 15.04 -27.00
C ARG A 563 14.43 15.85 -26.50
N LYS A 564 14.52 16.12 -25.19
CA LYS A 564 15.68 16.82 -24.60
C LYS A 564 16.97 16.01 -24.77
N LYS A 565 16.89 14.68 -24.63
CA LYS A 565 18.01 13.75 -24.86
C LYS A 565 18.44 13.73 -26.33
N GLU A 566 17.51 13.73 -27.28
CA GLU A 566 17.82 13.76 -28.72
C GLU A 566 18.46 15.08 -29.18
N ARG A 567 18.11 16.21 -28.56
CA ARG A 567 18.69 17.53 -28.86
C ARG A 567 20.12 17.73 -28.36
N LEU A 568 20.61 16.86 -27.47
CA LEU A 568 21.97 16.91 -26.92
C LEU A 568 22.79 15.69 -27.35
N PRO A 569 23.04 15.48 -28.67
CA PRO A 569 23.87 14.38 -29.16
C PRO A 569 25.35 14.68 -28.84
N GLY A 570 25.79 14.33 -27.63
CA GLY A 570 27.21 14.50 -27.24
C GLY A 570 27.50 14.49 -25.74
N ALA A 571 26.51 14.33 -24.87
CA ALA A 571 26.69 14.35 -23.41
C ALA A 571 26.62 12.95 -22.74
N SER A 572 26.88 11.88 -23.50
CA SER A 572 26.91 10.49 -22.99
C SER A 572 28.24 10.12 -22.35
#